data_AF-A0A066UUR7-F1
#
_entry.id   AF-A0A066UUR7-F1
#
_cell.length_a   1.000
_cell.length_b   1.000
_cell.length_c   1.000
_cell.angle_alpha   90.00
_cell.angle_beta   90.00
_cell.angle_gamma   90.00
#
_symmetry.space_group_name_H-M   'P 1'
#
loop_
_entity.id
_entity.type
_entity.pdbx_description
1 polymer ?
#
loop_
_entity_poly.entity_id
_entity_poly.type
_entity_poly.pdbx_seq_one_letter_code
_entity_poly.pdbx_strand_id
1 'polypeptide(L)'
;MSHPELLQKIASFDCIEQALEYFEIGFDSRFIAENRTELVKRFNGYLILTKPDDWFSGRRALKNAYCKVQRSKLDKHTRSACRGCTSCQRR
;
A
#
# COMPACT_ATOMS: atom_id res chain seq x y z
N MET A 1 10.57 -10.34 12.12
CA MET A 1 10.07 -11.26 11.08
C MET A 1 11.07 -11.28 9.96
N SER A 2 11.43 -12.47 9.51
CA SER A 2 12.24 -12.64 8.31
C SER A 2 11.40 -12.41 7.04
N HIS A 3 12.07 -12.13 5.93
CA HIS A 3 11.44 -11.90 4.62
C HIS A 3 10.39 -12.98 4.22
N PRO A 4 10.64 -14.29 4.41
CA PRO A 4 9.66 -15.33 4.06
C PRO A 4 8.39 -15.29 4.92
N GLU A 5 8.52 -15.01 6.22
CA GLU A 5 7.39 -14.95 7.16
C GLU A 5 6.43 -13.80 6.81
N LEU A 6 6.99 -12.66 6.41
CA LEU A 6 6.20 -11.51 5.97
C LEU A 6 5.38 -11.84 4.72
N LEU A 7 6.00 -12.41 3.69
CA LEU A 7 5.30 -12.75 2.45
C LEU A 7 4.25 -13.84 2.66
N GLN A 8 4.54 -14.84 3.51
CA GLN A 8 3.55 -15.85 3.91
C GLN A 8 2.37 -15.22 4.64
N LYS A 9 2.62 -14.28 5.55
CA LYS A 9 1.55 -13.56 6.26
C LYS A 9 0.69 -12.74 5.30
N ILE A 10 1.31 -12.03 4.36
CA ILE A 10 0.59 -11.26 3.34
C ILE A 10 -0.25 -12.20 2.45
N ALA A 11 0.30 -13.36 2.07
CA ALA A 11 -0.38 -14.34 1.24
C ALA A 11 -1.56 -15.02 1.96
N SER A 12 -1.60 -15.01 3.30
CA SER A 12 -2.73 -15.52 4.07
C SER A 12 -3.95 -14.61 4.11
N PHE A 13 -3.85 -13.38 3.57
CA PHE A 13 -4.96 -12.44 3.58
C PHE A 13 -5.92 -12.71 2.41
N ASP A 14 -7.21 -12.75 2.72
CA ASP A 14 -8.29 -12.92 1.76
C ASP A 14 -8.64 -11.60 1.04
N CYS A 15 -8.36 -10.47 1.71
CA CYS A 15 -8.66 -9.14 1.19
C CYS A 15 -7.59 -8.11 1.53
N ILE A 16 -7.60 -6.99 0.81
CA ILE A 16 -6.59 -5.95 0.98
C ILE A 16 -6.76 -5.15 2.27
N GLU A 17 -7.97 -5.12 2.83
CA GLU A 17 -8.29 -4.48 4.12
C GLU A 17 -7.52 -5.15 5.25
N GLN A 18 -7.46 -6.49 5.27
CA GLN A 18 -6.64 -7.21 6.26
C GLN A 18 -5.16 -6.80 6.18
N ALA A 19 -4.64 -6.59 4.97
CA ALA A 19 -3.28 -6.07 4.80
C ALA A 19 -3.15 -4.62 5.31
N LEU A 20 -4.14 -3.76 5.04
CA LEU A 20 -4.15 -2.37 5.49
C LEU A 20 -4.23 -2.27 7.02
N GLU A 21 -5.06 -3.10 7.65
CA GLU A 21 -5.17 -3.23 9.11
C GLU A 21 -3.88 -3.76 9.71
N TYR A 22 -3.33 -4.85 9.17
CA TYR A 22 -2.07 -5.45 9.61
C TYR A 22 -0.89 -4.47 9.57
N PHE A 23 -0.89 -3.58 8.57
CA PHE A 23 0.13 -2.54 8.42
C PHE A 23 -0.25 -1.21 9.07
N GLU A 24 -1.35 -1.12 9.82
CA GLU A 24 -1.81 0.10 10.49
C GLU A 24 -1.87 1.30 9.51
N ILE A 25 -2.53 1.08 8.37
CA ILE A 25 -2.78 2.11 7.35
C ILE A 25 -4.26 2.42 7.39
N GLY A 26 -4.63 3.66 7.77
CA GLY A 26 -6.01 4.12 7.66
C GLY A 26 -6.48 4.18 6.21
N PHE A 27 -7.71 3.75 5.96
CA PHE A 27 -8.33 3.72 4.63
C PHE A 27 -9.82 4.12 4.71
N ASP A 28 -10.35 4.62 3.59
CA ASP A 28 -11.79 4.82 3.42
C ASP A 28 -12.38 3.55 2.78
N SER A 29 -13.40 2.95 3.42
CA SER A 29 -14.01 1.70 2.97
C SER A 29 -14.68 1.80 1.58
N ARG A 30 -15.26 2.95 1.24
CA ARG A 30 -15.83 3.20 -0.10
C ARG A 30 -14.72 3.27 -1.13
N PHE A 31 -13.62 3.96 -0.81
CA PHE A 31 -12.47 4.02 -1.69
C PHE A 31 -11.89 2.62 -1.99
N ILE A 32 -11.80 1.75 -0.96
CA ILE A 32 -11.39 0.35 -1.17
C ILE A 32 -12.39 -0.39 -2.06
N ALA A 33 -13.69 -0.29 -1.78
CA ALA A 33 -14.72 -0.96 -2.58
C ALA A 33 -14.64 -0.60 -4.07
N GLU A 34 -14.42 0.68 -4.38
CA GLU A 34 -14.33 1.19 -5.76
C GLU A 34 -13.02 0.83 -6.47
N ASN A 35 -11.92 0.65 -5.72
CA ASN A 35 -10.57 0.56 -6.30
C ASN A 35 -9.80 -0.72 -5.93
N ARG A 36 -10.45 -1.70 -5.31
CA ARG A 36 -9.86 -2.95 -4.79
C ARG A 36 -8.91 -3.61 -5.78
N THR A 37 -9.37 -3.87 -7.00
CA THR A 37 -8.59 -4.57 -8.03
C THR A 37 -7.32 -3.81 -8.40
N GLU A 38 -7.40 -2.48 -8.53
CA GLU A 38 -6.23 -1.65 -8.83
C GLU A 38 -5.25 -1.64 -7.65
N LEU A 39 -5.76 -1.53 -6.42
CA LEU A 39 -4.93 -1.53 -5.21
C LEU A 39 -4.16 -2.85 -5.04
N VAL A 40 -4.84 -3.99 -5.19
CA VAL A 40 -4.19 -5.32 -5.10
C VAL A 40 -3.12 -5.47 -6.18
N LYS A 41 -3.43 -5.12 -7.43
CA LYS A 41 -2.45 -5.19 -8.54
C LYS A 41 -1.22 -4.31 -8.27
N ARG A 42 -1.43 -3.08 -7.80
CA ARG A 42 -0.33 -2.16 -7.47
C ARG A 42 0.49 -2.68 -6.30
N PHE A 43 -0.16 -3.16 -5.24
CA PHE A 43 0.52 -3.67 -4.06
C PHE A 43 1.42 -4.86 -4.43
N ASN A 44 0.89 -5.85 -5.16
CA ASN A 44 1.67 -6.99 -5.63
C ASN A 44 2.88 -6.54 -6.48
N GLY A 45 2.67 -5.56 -7.38
CA GLY A 45 3.77 -4.98 -8.15
C GLY A 45 4.85 -4.33 -7.26
N TYR A 46 4.45 -3.60 -6.22
CA TYR A 46 5.40 -3.02 -5.26
C TYR A 46 6.13 -4.10 -4.47
N LEU A 47 5.45 -5.17 -4.01
CA LEU A 47 6.11 -6.28 -3.30
C LEU A 47 7.22 -6.92 -4.15
N ILE A 48 6.97 -7.14 -5.45
CA ILE A 48 7.96 -7.71 -6.38
C ILE A 48 9.15 -6.75 -6.57
N LEU A 49 8.88 -5.46 -6.75
CA LEU A 49 9.91 -4.46 -7.03
C LEU A 49 10.77 -4.14 -5.81
N THR A 50 10.15 -3.99 -4.63
CA THR A 50 10.84 -3.55 -3.42
C THR A 50 11.41 -4.71 -2.61
N LYS A 51 10.94 -5.95 -2.84
CA LYS A 51 11.33 -7.16 -2.09
C LYS A 51 11.43 -6.90 -0.57
N PRO A 52 10.32 -6.47 0.07
CA PRO A 52 10.37 -5.98 1.44
C PRO A 52 10.83 -7.06 2.40
N ASP A 53 11.88 -6.78 3.15
CA ASP A 53 12.55 -7.67 4.10
C ASP A 53 11.92 -7.65 5.50
N ASP A 54 11.33 -6.51 5.89
CA ASP A 54 10.69 -6.30 7.18
C ASP A 54 9.25 -5.75 7.05
N TRP A 55 8.56 -5.72 8.18
CA TRP A 55 7.19 -5.19 8.28
C TRP A 55 7.07 -3.74 7.80
N PHE A 56 8.09 -2.90 8.02
CA PHE A 56 8.06 -1.48 7.64
C PHE A 56 8.24 -1.29 6.14
N SER A 57 9.09 -2.09 5.51
CA SER A 57 9.27 -2.18 4.07
C SER A 57 7.98 -2.66 3.41
N GLY A 58 7.31 -3.68 3.99
CA GLY A 58 6.00 -4.15 3.55
C GLY A 58 4.91 -3.08 3.66
N ARG A 59 4.84 -2.40 4.80
CA ARG A 59 3.96 -1.26 5.03
C ARG A 59 4.17 -0.16 4.00
N ARG A 60 5.44 0.17 3.71
CA ARG A 60 5.80 1.20 2.72
C ARG A 60 5.35 0.81 1.32
N ALA A 61 5.50 -0.46 0.94
CA ALA A 61 5.01 -0.98 -0.33
C ALA A 61 3.49 -0.82 -0.46
N LEU A 62 2.71 -1.22 0.55
CA LEU A 62 1.25 -1.09 0.53
C LEU A 62 0.81 0.39 0.54
N LYS A 63 1.43 1.21 1.38
CA LYS A 63 1.09 2.64 1.46
C LYS A 63 1.39 3.37 0.15
N ASN A 64 2.50 3.04 -0.50
CA ASN A 64 2.84 3.58 -1.82
C ASN A 64 1.83 3.15 -2.89
N ALA A 65 1.38 1.90 -2.86
CA ALA A 65 0.31 1.41 -3.74
C ALA A 65 -0.97 2.23 -3.54
N TYR A 66 -1.43 2.36 -2.29
CA TYR A 66 -2.62 3.12 -1.93
C TYR A 66 -2.55 4.59 -2.39
N CYS A 67 -1.48 5.29 -2.01
CA CYS A 67 -1.30 6.70 -2.40
C CYS A 67 -1.12 6.87 -3.92
N LYS A 68 -0.63 5.86 -4.64
CA LYS A 68 -0.53 5.93 -6.10
C LYS A 68 -1.90 5.88 -6.75
N VAL A 69 -2.78 4.98 -6.30
CA VAL A 69 -4.17 4.89 -6.79
C VAL A 69 -4.96 6.13 -6.41
N GLN A 70 -4.87 6.61 -5.16
CA GLN A 70 -5.58 7.82 -4.76
C GLN A 70 -5.19 9.04 -5.61
N ARG A 71 -3.90 9.21 -5.89
CA ARG A 71 -3.41 10.31 -6.74
C ARG A 71 -3.77 10.16 -8.22
N SER A 72 -4.02 8.96 -8.72
CA SER A 72 -4.42 8.79 -10.13
C SER A 72 -5.84 9.29 -10.37
N LYS A 73 -6.66 9.42 -9.32
CA LYS A 73 -8.03 9.96 -9.38
C LYS A 73 -8.10 11.48 -9.22
N LEU A 74 -7.04 12.12 -8.75
CA LEU A 74 -6.98 13.58 -8.66
C LEU A 74 -6.73 14.18 -10.05
N ASP A 75 -7.35 15.34 -10.31
CA ASP A 75 -7.15 16.07 -11.55
C ASP A 75 -5.66 16.41 -11.77
N LYS A 76 -5.20 16.37 -13.02
CA LYS A 76 -3.78 16.46 -13.37
C LYS A 76 -3.17 17.83 -13.04
N HIS A 77 -3.99 18.87 -13.02
CA HIS A 77 -3.58 20.25 -12.73
C HIS A 77 -3.65 20.57 -11.24
N THR A 78 -4.50 19.87 -10.50
CA THR A 78 -4.65 20.03 -9.04
C THR A 78 -3.84 19.03 -8.22
N ARG A 79 -3.42 17.92 -8.82
CA ARG A 79 -2.63 16.90 -8.12
C ARG A 79 -1.30 17.50 -7.70
N SER A 80 -1.16 17.76 -6.41
CA SER A 80 0.15 18.00 -5.83
C SER A 80 0.93 16.70 -5.85
N ALA A 81 2.21 16.76 -6.21
CA ALA A 81 3.11 15.66 -5.87
C ALA A 81 3.02 15.48 -4.35
N CYS A 82 2.44 14.36 -3.89
CA CYS A 82 2.55 13.96 -2.49
C CYS A 82 4.03 14.05 -2.15
N ARG A 83 4.42 15.04 -1.33
CA ARG A 83 5.82 15.30 -0.93
C ARG A 83 6.33 14.25 0.07
N GLY A 84 5.78 13.04 -0.02
CA GLY A 84 5.57 12.16 1.11
C GLY A 84 4.70 12.88 2.15
N CYS A 85 3.51 12.36 2.44
CA CYS A 85 2.93 12.67 3.75
C CYS A 85 4.04 12.40 4.79
N THR A 86 4.21 13.23 5.81
CA THR A 86 5.34 13.20 6.77
C THR A 86 5.65 11.81 7.36
N SER A 87 4.72 10.85 7.25
CA SER A 87 4.94 9.41 7.53
C SER A 87 5.70 8.58 6.46
N CYS A 88 5.85 9.07 5.21
CA CYS A 88 6.55 8.41 4.09
C CYS A 88 8.03 8.86 3.96
N GLN A 89 8.40 10.03 4.49
CA GLN A 89 9.77 10.57 4.43
C GLN A 89 10.61 10.33 5.70
N ARG A 90 10.03 9.86 6.81
CA ARG A 90 10.78 9.48 8.02
C ARG A 90 11.09 7.99 8.06
N ARG A 91 12.01 7.55 7.21
CA ARG A 91 13.17 6.75 7.60
C ARG A 91 14.33 7.27 6.77
#